data_AF-A0A268RVZ0-F1
#
_entry.id   AF-A0A268RVZ0-F1
#
_cell.length_a   1.000
_cell.length_b   1.000
_cell.length_c   1.000
_cell.angle_alpha   90.00
_cell.angle_beta   90.00
_cell.angle_gamma   90.00
#
_symmetry.space_group_name_H-M   'P 1'
#
loop_
_entity.id
_entity.type
_entity.pdbx_description
1 polymer ?
#
loop_
_entity_poly.entity_id
_entity_poly.type
_entity_poly.pdbx_seq_one_letter_code
_entity_poly.pdbx_strand_id
1 'polypeptide(L)'
;MFKVDYNQVSEFEEFKKGEYEVTVVGYEMTQAKTGSNMVVLTYEVRSDVEQPCKGQKINYDNFVVSDKSMWRFHALSKAVGVPEGTPFETYTEWAKTMQNKPVRVVVGLREQNGRIYPQVNGFKPSEVGKPQDMDVDISSDDVPF
;
A
#
# COMPACT_ATOMS: atom_id res chain seq x y z
N MET A 1 3.87 20.86 26.18
CA MET A 1 5.17 20.35 26.67
C MET A 1 5.38 18.98 26.05
N PHE A 2 6.40 18.80 25.21
CA PHE A 2 6.75 17.49 24.63
C PHE A 2 7.43 16.63 25.68
N LYS A 3 7.03 15.36 25.82
CA LYS A 3 7.69 14.36 26.67
C LYS A 3 8.04 13.15 25.80
N VAL A 4 9.26 12.67 25.95
CA VAL A 4 9.69 11.41 25.33
C VAL A 4 8.97 10.27 26.04
N ASP A 5 8.22 9.47 25.29
CA ASP A 5 7.56 8.26 25.78
C ASP A 5 8.06 7.06 24.97
N TYR A 6 8.95 6.27 25.57
CA TYR A 6 9.50 5.08 24.92
C TYR A 6 8.47 3.96 24.74
N ASN A 7 7.32 3.99 25.43
CA ASN A 7 6.24 3.04 25.20
C ASN A 7 5.53 3.27 23.86
N GLN A 8 5.72 4.45 23.25
CA GLN A 8 5.23 4.75 21.90
C GLN A 8 6.21 4.28 20.80
N VAL A 9 7.37 3.74 21.17
CA VAL A 9 8.34 3.19 20.21
C VAL A 9 8.00 1.72 19.98
N SER A 10 7.48 1.40 18.80
CA SER A 10 7.42 0.01 18.34
C SER A 10 8.83 -0.48 18.01
N GLU A 11 9.19 -1.68 18.45
CA GLU A 11 10.43 -2.32 17.98
C GLU A 11 10.41 -2.43 16.45
N PHE A 12 11.53 -2.08 15.82
CA PHE A 12 11.65 -2.18 14.37
C PHE A 12 11.77 -3.65 13.98
N GLU A 13 10.73 -4.19 13.37
CA GLU A 13 10.71 -5.56 12.86
C GLU A 13 11.07 -5.59 11.37
N GLU A 14 12.03 -6.45 11.00
CA GLU A 14 12.40 -6.66 9.59
C GLU A 14 11.33 -7.47 8.84
N PHE A 15 11.07 -7.09 7.58
CA PHE A 15 10.19 -7.85 6.71
C PHE A 15 10.70 -9.27 6.46
N LYS A 16 9.78 -10.23 6.47
CA LYS A 16 10.01 -11.63 6.09
C LYS A 16 9.17 -11.97 4.86
N LYS A 17 9.50 -13.08 4.21
CA LYS A 17 8.64 -13.59 3.14
C LYS A 17 7.30 -14.00 3.74
N GLY A 18 6.19 -13.57 3.14
CA GLY A 18 4.87 -13.81 3.71
C GLY A 18 3.79 -12.96 3.08
N GLU A 19 2.63 -12.96 3.71
CA GLU A 19 1.47 -12.18 3.29
C GLU A 19 1.18 -11.09 4.32
N TYR A 20 0.91 -9.88 3.84
CA TYR A 20 0.69 -8.72 4.68
C TYR A 20 -0.57 -8.01 4.25
N GLU A 21 -1.43 -7.67 5.21
CA GLU A 21 -2.58 -6.79 4.98
C GLU A 21 -2.07 -5.34 4.93
N VAL A 22 -2.26 -4.69 3.78
CA VAL A 22 -1.73 -3.35 3.53
C VAL A 22 -2.81 -2.43 2.95
N THR A 23 -2.56 -1.13 3.04
CA THR A 23 -3.34 -0.10 2.37
C THR A 23 -2.46 0.63 1.36
N VAL A 24 -2.98 0.95 0.18
CA VAL A 24 -2.28 1.82 -0.79
C VAL A 24 -2.33 3.25 -0.27
N VAL A 25 -1.20 3.78 0.20
CA VAL A 25 -1.12 5.10 0.84
C VAL A 25 -0.55 6.19 -0.08
N GLY A 26 0.08 5.82 -1.19
CA GLY A 26 0.61 6.78 -2.13
C GLY A 26 0.94 6.19 -3.49
N TYR A 27 1.05 7.06 -4.49
CA TYR A 27 1.51 6.72 -5.83
C TYR A 27 2.37 7.84 -6.43
N GLU A 28 3.25 7.48 -7.36
CA GLU A 28 4.06 8.40 -8.16
C GLU A 28 4.01 7.98 -9.64
N MET A 29 3.88 8.96 -10.53
CA MET A 29 4.06 8.76 -11.98
C MET A 29 5.51 9.08 -12.34
N THR A 30 6.25 8.11 -12.86
CA THR A 30 7.69 8.28 -13.13
C THR A 30 8.14 7.49 -14.35
N GLN A 31 9.43 7.54 -14.66
CA GLN A 31 10.05 6.74 -15.71
C GLN A 31 11.17 5.86 -15.16
N ALA A 32 11.27 4.64 -15.67
CA ALA A 32 12.42 3.79 -15.44
C ALA A 32 13.67 4.45 -16.04
N LYS A 33 14.86 4.05 -15.57
CA LYS A 33 16.13 4.51 -16.17
C LYS A 33 16.24 4.19 -17.66
N THR A 34 15.52 3.17 -18.12
CA THR A 34 15.42 2.75 -19.52
C THR A 34 14.40 3.57 -20.33
N GLY A 35 13.71 4.53 -19.72
CA GLY A 35 12.72 5.42 -20.36
C GLY A 35 11.28 4.93 -20.33
N SER A 36 11.00 3.72 -19.83
CA SER A 36 9.62 3.21 -19.74
C SER A 36 8.82 3.94 -18.66
N ASN A 37 7.61 4.41 -19.00
CA ASN A 37 6.70 5.00 -18.01
C ASN A 37 6.29 3.97 -16.95
N MET A 38 6.13 4.43 -15.70
CA MET A 38 5.73 3.59 -14.57
C MET A 38 4.77 4.33 -13.65
N VAL A 39 3.86 3.58 -13.03
CA VAL A 39 3.21 3.96 -11.77
C VAL A 39 3.97 3.28 -10.65
N VAL A 40 4.37 4.02 -9.62
CA VAL A 40 5.03 3.46 -8.44
C VAL A 40 4.09 3.58 -7.27
N LEU A 41 3.68 2.46 -6.68
CA LEU A 41 2.81 2.44 -5.50
C LEU A 41 3.63 2.30 -4.21
N THR A 42 3.10 2.92 -3.16
CA THR A 42 3.56 2.78 -1.79
C THR A 42 2.44 2.19 -0.95
N TYR A 43 2.76 1.16 -0.19
CA TYR A 43 1.84 0.52 0.74
C TYR A 43 2.25 0.77 2.18
N GLU A 44 1.29 0.81 3.08
CA GLU A 44 1.51 0.76 4.52
C GLU A 44 0.89 -0.51 5.08
N VAL A 45 1.65 -1.25 5.89
CA VAL A 45 1.13 -2.43 6.61
C VAL A 45 0.10 -1.94 7.61
N ARG A 46 -1.12 -2.45 7.49
CA ARG A 46 -2.26 -2.01 8.27
C ARG A 46 -2.00 -2.11 9.76
N SER A 47 -2.10 -0.99 10.46
CA SER A 47 -1.93 -0.88 11.92
C SER A 47 -3.13 -1.40 12.70
N ASP A 48 -4.30 -1.49 12.06
CA ASP A 48 -5.55 -1.99 12.61
C ASP A 48 -5.67 -3.53 12.55
N VAL A 49 -4.72 -4.21 11.90
CA VAL A 49 -4.63 -5.67 11.82
C VAL A 49 -3.48 -6.14 12.70
N GLU A 50 -3.71 -7.16 13.52
CA GLU A 50 -2.65 -7.74 14.35
C GLU A 50 -1.74 -8.64 13.49
N GLN A 51 -0.61 -8.07 13.07
CA GLN A 51 0.36 -8.69 12.16
C GLN A 51 1.76 -8.05 12.36
N PRO A 52 2.84 -8.73 11.93
CA PRO A 52 4.18 -8.16 11.96
C PRO A 52 4.33 -6.93 11.07
N CYS A 53 5.33 -6.09 11.38
CA CYS A 53 5.67 -4.88 10.62
C CYS A 53 4.52 -3.84 10.49
N LYS A 54 3.48 -3.89 11.34
CA LYS A 54 2.36 -2.94 11.29
C LYS A 54 2.82 -1.47 11.39
N GLY A 55 2.24 -0.60 10.55
CA GLY A 55 2.65 0.80 10.40
C GLY A 55 3.91 1.03 9.55
N GLN A 56 4.63 -0.01 9.14
CA GLN A 56 5.78 0.14 8.24
C GLN A 56 5.35 0.26 6.77
N LYS A 57 6.19 0.89 5.95
CA LYS A 57 5.92 1.09 4.52
C LYS A 57 6.68 0.11 3.64
N ILE A 58 5.99 -0.43 2.64
CA ILE A 58 6.59 -1.13 1.50
C ILE A 58 6.58 -0.15 0.33
N ASN A 59 7.76 0.37 0.02
CA ASN A 59 7.94 1.40 -1.00
C ASN A 59 8.36 0.78 -2.34
N TYR A 60 8.17 1.56 -3.41
CA TYR A 60 8.73 1.27 -4.73
C TYR A 60 8.20 -0.01 -5.41
N ASP A 61 6.89 -0.24 -5.31
CA ASP A 61 6.25 -1.25 -6.15
C ASP A 61 5.96 -0.69 -7.53
N ASN A 62 6.74 -1.14 -8.51
CA ASN A 62 6.78 -0.56 -9.85
C ASN A 62 5.80 -1.28 -10.80
N PHE A 63 4.88 -0.53 -11.37
CA PHE A 63 3.97 -0.95 -12.42
C PHE A 63 4.42 -0.33 -13.74
N VAL A 64 5.14 -1.11 -14.54
CA VAL A 64 5.67 -0.65 -15.84
C VAL A 64 4.56 -0.61 -16.87
N VAL A 65 4.37 0.54 -17.52
CA VAL A 65 3.40 0.74 -18.60
C VAL A 65 3.92 0.05 -19.86
N SER A 66 3.54 -1.22 -20.03
CA SER A 66 3.86 -2.05 -21.20
C SER A 66 2.97 -3.28 -21.25
N ASP A 67 2.72 -3.81 -22.45
CA ASP A 67 1.90 -5.02 -22.63
C ASP A 67 2.43 -6.22 -21.82
N LYS A 68 3.76 -6.38 -21.76
CA LYS A 68 4.42 -7.47 -21.01
C LYS A 68 4.19 -7.40 -19.50
N SER A 69 3.90 -6.21 -18.97
CA SER A 69 3.72 -5.97 -17.53
C SER A 69 2.27 -5.67 -17.15
N MET A 70 1.36 -5.61 -18.14
CA MET A 70 -0.04 -5.22 -17.94
C MET A 70 -0.79 -6.16 -16.99
N TRP A 71 -0.39 -7.44 -16.95
CA TRP A 71 -0.93 -8.44 -16.02
C TRP A 71 -0.89 -7.97 -14.56
N ARG A 72 0.12 -7.17 -14.18
CA ARG A 72 0.27 -6.69 -12.80
C ARG A 72 -0.80 -5.67 -12.43
N PHE A 73 -1.15 -4.78 -13.36
CA PHE A 73 -2.25 -3.83 -13.18
C PHE A 73 -3.58 -4.59 -12.99
N HIS A 74 -3.82 -5.61 -13.82
CA HIS A 74 -5.02 -6.45 -13.69
C HIS A 74 -5.06 -7.22 -12.37
N ALA A 75 -3.92 -7.76 -11.93
CA ALA A 75 -3.82 -8.53 -10.69
C ALA A 75 -4.18 -7.68 -9.46
N LEU A 76 -3.63 -6.46 -9.35
CA LEU A 76 -4.00 -5.55 -8.26
C LEU A 76 -5.47 -5.11 -8.38
N SER A 77 -5.91 -4.73 -9.58
CA SER A 77 -7.30 -4.29 -9.83
C SER A 77 -8.32 -5.35 -9.38
N LYS A 78 -8.06 -6.62 -9.72
CA LYS A 78 -8.85 -7.76 -9.28
C LYS A 78 -8.83 -7.92 -7.76
N ALA A 79 -7.65 -7.80 -7.14
CA ALA A 79 -7.50 -7.95 -5.69
C ALA A 79 -8.24 -6.87 -4.89
N VAL A 80 -8.31 -5.64 -5.40
CA VAL A 80 -9.06 -4.54 -4.75
C VAL A 80 -10.52 -4.44 -5.19
N GLY A 81 -10.99 -5.38 -6.01
CA GLY A 81 -12.39 -5.49 -6.42
C GLY A 81 -12.84 -4.47 -7.48
N VAL A 82 -11.94 -3.99 -8.34
CA VAL A 82 -12.36 -3.23 -9.53
C VAL A 82 -13.16 -4.18 -10.45
N PRO A 83 -14.38 -3.81 -10.88
CA PRO A 83 -15.16 -4.63 -11.81
C PRO A 83 -14.41 -4.92 -13.10
N GLU A 84 -14.54 -6.14 -13.61
CA GLU A 84 -13.97 -6.52 -14.90
C GLU A 84 -14.49 -5.61 -16.02
N GLY A 85 -13.60 -5.20 -16.92
CA GLY A 85 -13.94 -4.30 -18.03
C GLY A 85 -14.06 -2.83 -17.66
N THR A 86 -13.81 -2.42 -16.41
CA THR A 86 -13.78 -0.99 -16.03
C THR A 86 -12.74 -0.25 -16.87
N PRO A 87 -13.14 0.77 -17.67
CA PRO A 87 -12.20 1.59 -18.40
C PRO A 87 -11.52 2.59 -17.46
N PHE A 88 -10.25 2.89 -17.74
CA PHE A 88 -9.51 4.00 -17.14
C PHE A 88 -8.91 4.82 -18.27
N GLU A 89 -9.15 6.12 -18.27
CA GLU A 89 -8.64 7.03 -19.31
C GLU A 89 -7.14 7.25 -19.15
N THR A 90 -6.63 7.17 -17.90
CA THR A 90 -5.22 7.37 -17.60
C THR A 90 -4.72 6.43 -16.48
N TYR A 91 -3.41 6.16 -16.48
CA TYR A 91 -2.77 5.43 -15.38
C TYR A 91 -2.83 6.18 -14.03
N THR A 92 -2.96 7.51 -14.06
CA THR A 92 -3.18 8.32 -12.86
C THR A 92 -4.57 8.09 -12.26
N GLU A 93 -5.60 8.00 -13.09
CA GLU A 93 -6.96 7.66 -12.65
C GLU A 93 -7.01 6.26 -12.04
N TRP A 94 -6.34 5.30 -12.68
CA TRP A 94 -6.17 3.96 -12.13
C TRP A 94 -5.48 4.01 -10.76
N ALA A 95 -4.36 4.73 -10.62
CA ALA A 95 -3.62 4.84 -9.36
C ALA A 95 -4.45 5.48 -8.24
N LYS A 96 -5.20 6.55 -8.54
CA LYS A 96 -6.15 7.17 -7.60
C LYS A 96 -7.23 6.19 -7.14
N THR A 97 -7.70 5.33 -8.03
CA THR A 97 -8.71 4.30 -7.70
C THR A 97 -8.17 3.25 -6.74
N MET A 98 -6.86 2.97 -6.78
CA MET A 98 -6.20 2.06 -5.84
C MET A 98 -5.99 2.70 -4.47
N GLN A 99 -5.92 4.03 -4.38
CA GLN A 99 -5.63 4.73 -3.13
C GLN A 99 -6.65 4.40 -2.04
N ASN A 100 -6.16 4.20 -0.81
CA ASN A 100 -6.94 3.80 0.37
C ASN A 100 -7.68 2.46 0.23
N LYS A 101 -7.40 1.66 -0.81
CA LYS A 101 -7.93 0.31 -0.92
C LYS A 101 -7.08 -0.64 -0.06
N PRO A 102 -7.70 -1.44 0.82
CA PRO A 102 -7.02 -2.53 1.49
C PRO A 102 -6.76 -3.64 0.48
N VAL A 103 -5.58 -4.24 0.57
CA VAL A 103 -5.17 -5.38 -0.25
C VAL A 103 -4.20 -6.24 0.55
N ARG A 104 -4.21 -7.54 0.31
CA ARG A 104 -3.19 -8.43 0.87
C ARG A 104 -2.09 -8.65 -0.15
N VAL A 105 -0.87 -8.26 0.20
CA VAL A 105 0.30 -8.40 -0.68
C VAL A 105 1.11 -9.63 -0.29
N VAL A 106 1.59 -10.35 -1.31
CA VAL A 106 2.56 -11.44 -1.12
C VAL A 106 3.96 -10.82 -1.23
N VAL A 107 4.68 -10.78 -0.13
CA VAL A 107 6.00 -10.16 0.00
C VAL A 107 7.10 -11.21 -0.16
N GLY A 108 8.03 -10.93 -1.06
CA GLY A 108 9.35 -11.54 -1.11
C GLY A 108 10.43 -10.59 -0.61
N LEU A 109 11.68 -11.05 -0.67
CA LEU A 109 12.86 -10.28 -0.29
C LEU A 109 13.78 -10.15 -1.50
N ARG A 110 14.22 -8.92 -1.80
CA ARG A 110 15.23 -8.64 -2.83
C ARG A 110 16.49 -8.10 -2.19
N GLU A 111 17.64 -8.56 -2.65
CA GLU A 111 18.92 -7.98 -2.28
C GLU A 111 19.32 -6.93 -3.31
N GLN A 112 19.73 -5.75 -2.83
CA GLN A 112 20.27 -4.69 -3.66
C GLN A 112 21.40 -3.99 -2.91
N ASN A 113 22.60 -4.00 -3.50
CA ASN A 113 23.81 -3.39 -2.92
C ASN A 113 24.08 -3.87 -1.48
N GLY A 114 23.93 -5.18 -1.22
CA GLY A 114 24.14 -5.79 0.10
C GLY A 114 23.08 -5.47 1.14
N ARG A 115 21.96 -4.84 0.75
CA ARG A 115 20.81 -4.58 1.62
C ARG A 115 19.60 -5.37 1.16
N ILE A 116 18.82 -5.87 2.12
CA ILE A 116 17.60 -6.63 1.86
C ILE A 116 16.40 -5.68 1.94
N TYR A 117 15.51 -5.76 0.95
CA TYR A 117 14.29 -4.97 0.88
C TYR A 117 13.07 -5.85 0.63
N PRO A 118 11.91 -5.50 1.21
CA PRO A 118 10.65 -6.14 0.82
C PRO A 118 10.34 -5.84 -0.64
N GLN A 119 9.78 -6.83 -1.34
CA GLN A 119 9.28 -6.70 -2.70
C GLN A 119 7.90 -7.35 -2.80
N VAL A 120 6.93 -6.64 -3.36
CA VAL A 120 5.61 -7.21 -3.63
C VAL A 120 5.69 -8.12 -4.86
N ASN A 121 5.38 -9.39 -4.69
CA ASN A 121 5.40 -10.39 -5.75
C ASN A 121 4.00 -10.73 -6.27
N GLY A 122 2.96 -10.48 -5.48
CA GLY A 122 1.58 -10.75 -5.88
C GLY A 122 0.54 -10.07 -4.99
N PHE A 123 -0.71 -10.19 -5.39
CA PHE A 123 -1.86 -9.55 -4.76
C PHE A 123 -2.96 -10.57 -4.51
N LYS A 124 -3.63 -10.45 -3.38
CA LYS A 124 -4.83 -11.18 -3.02
C LYS A 124 -5.87 -10.21 -2.48
N PRO A 125 -7.17 -10.55 -2.58
CA PRO A 125 -8.19 -9.83 -1.83
C PRO A 125 -7.82 -9.78 -0.35
N SER A 126 -8.02 -8.60 0.24
CA SER A 126 -7.91 -8.42 1.68
C SER A 126 -8.96 -9.31 2.36
N GLU A 127 -8.58 -9.96 3.46
CA GLU A 127 -9.50 -10.72 4.30
C GLU A 127 -10.13 -9.87 5.39
N VAL A 128 -9.64 -8.65 5.57
CA VAL A 128 -10.14 -7.69 6.54
C VAL A 128 -10.80 -6.54 5.79
N GLY A 129 -12.03 -6.18 6.17
CA GLY A 129 -12.73 -5.02 5.61
C GLY A 129 -11.88 -3.74 5.70
N LYS A 130 -12.28 -2.68 5.01
CA LYS A 130 -11.62 -1.37 5.15
C LYS A 130 -11.55 -0.98 6.63
N PRO A 131 -10.48 -0.33 7.10
CA PRO A 131 -10.47 0.27 8.43
C PRO A 131 -11.76 1.08 8.60
N GLN A 132 -12.49 0.86 9.69
CA GLN A 132 -13.61 1.73 10.00
C GLN A 132 -13.02 3.10 10.27
N ASP A 133 -13.39 4.09 9.45
CA ASP A 133 -13.22 5.47 9.84
C ASP A 133 -13.96 5.60 11.17
N MET A 134 -13.23 5.84 12.27
CA MET A 134 -13.88 6.26 13.50
C MET A 134 -14.54 7.59 13.16
N ASP A 135 -15.85 7.56 12.92
CA ASP A 135 -16.70 8.74 13.02
C ASP A 135 -16.47 9.28 14.42
N VAL A 136 -15.55 10.25 14.56
CA VAL A 136 -15.49 11.06 15.76
C VAL A 136 -16.78 11.87 15.70
N ASP A 137 -17.77 11.42 16.46
CA ASP A 137 -18.98 12.17 16.75
C ASP A 137 -18.55 13.39 17.56
N ILE A 138 -18.09 14.44 16.87
CA ILE A 138 -17.83 15.74 17.47
C ILE A 138 -19.20 16.29 17.80
N SER A 139 -19.67 15.98 19.01
CA SER A 139 -20.82 16.66 19.60
C SER A 139 -20.56 18.16 19.57
N SER A 140 -21.58 18.94 19.23
CA SER A 140 -21.52 20.41 19.22
C SER A 140 -21.16 21.02 20.58
N ASP A 141 -21.13 20.22 21.65
CA ASP A 141 -20.78 20.63 23.01
C ASP A 141 -19.26 20.69 23.27
N ASP A 142 -18.41 20.15 22.38
CA ASP A 142 -16.94 20.12 22.55
C ASP A 142 -16.20 21.29 21.87
N VAL A 143 -16.93 22.27 21.32
CA VAL A 143 -16.34 23.50 20.77
C VAL A 143 -16.57 24.67 21.73
N PRO A 144 -15.57 25.11 22.51
CA PRO A 144 -15.70 26.31 23.31
C PRO A 144 -15.67 27.54 22.38
N PHE A 145 -16.81 28.23 22.26
CA PHE A 145 -16.85 29.61 21.75
C PHE A 145 -16.34 30.58 22.82
#